data_AF-A0A7Y2E133-F1
#
_entry.id   AF-A0A7Y2E133-F1
#
_cell.length_a   1.000
_cell.length_b   1.000
_cell.length_c   1.000
_cell.angle_alpha   90.00
_cell.angle_beta   90.00
_cell.angle_gamma   90.00
#
_symmetry.space_group_name_H-M   'P 1'
#
loop_
_entity.id
_entity.type
_entity.pdbx_description
1 polymer ?
#
loop_
_entity_poly.entity_id
_entity_poly.type
_entity_poly.pdbx_seq_one_letter_code
_entity_poly.pdbx_strand_id
1 'polypeptide(L)'
;MEFTKISEKLNAKFGDGIISIEESDMPTIVVDENKVHELIGFLKTDTELQYHFLTTLCGLHYPGNDKPIGIMIQLHNLPKNKRIRVKSFTKEEDSKFKTFTDLFPAANWMERETYDFFGIKFDGHPDLRRILNMDSMVGWPLRKEHPLEDQNRYDKDDKMFGR
;
A
#
# COMPACT_ATOMS: atom_id res chain seq x y z
N MET A 1 -22.87 -9.63 5.29
CA MET A 1 -22.10 -10.18 6.43
C MET A 1 -21.69 -9.00 7.29
N GLU A 2 -21.90 -9.09 8.59
CA GLU A 2 -21.40 -8.09 9.54
C GLU A 2 -19.88 -8.19 9.65
N PHE A 3 -19.20 -7.07 9.94
CA PHE A 3 -17.75 -7.02 10.01
C PHE A 3 -17.19 -8.00 11.05
N THR A 4 -17.89 -8.20 12.17
CA THR A 4 -17.56 -9.18 13.21
C THR A 4 -17.36 -10.59 12.68
N LYS A 5 -18.17 -11.03 11.71
CA LYS A 5 -18.01 -12.37 11.11
C LYS A 5 -16.80 -12.44 10.17
N ILE A 6 -16.46 -11.32 9.53
CA ILE A 6 -15.28 -11.23 8.67
C ILE A 6 -14.03 -11.28 9.53
N SER A 7 -13.98 -10.55 10.65
CA SER A 7 -12.85 -10.58 11.58
C SER A 7 -12.67 -11.96 12.22
N GLU A 8 -13.74 -12.63 12.65
CA GLU A 8 -13.68 -14.02 13.14
C GLU A 8 -13.10 -14.98 12.09
N LYS A 9 -13.56 -14.90 10.84
CA LYS A 9 -13.10 -15.76 9.75
C LYS A 9 -11.62 -15.52 9.42
N LEU A 10 -11.19 -14.26 9.46
CA LEU A 10 -9.80 -13.88 9.24
C LEU A 10 -8.91 -14.35 10.40
N ASN A 11 -9.33 -14.15 11.65
CA ASN A 11 -8.60 -14.63 12.83
C ASN A 11 -8.47 -16.15 12.84
N ALA A 12 -9.51 -16.89 12.45
CA ALA A 12 -9.47 -18.35 12.39
C ALA A 12 -8.43 -18.88 11.38
N LYS A 13 -8.17 -18.15 10.28
CA LYS A 13 -7.27 -18.58 9.21
C LYS A 13 -5.85 -18.02 9.34
N PHE A 14 -5.73 -16.75 9.73
CA PHE A 14 -4.46 -16.03 9.74
C PHE A 14 -3.89 -15.81 11.14
N GLY A 15 -4.69 -16.02 12.20
CA GLY A 15 -4.25 -16.03 13.61
C GLY A 15 -3.26 -14.90 13.93
N ASP A 16 -2.07 -15.30 14.36
CA ASP A 16 -0.94 -14.44 14.74
C ASP A 16 -0.42 -13.50 13.64
N GLY A 17 -0.83 -13.72 12.38
CA GLY A 17 -0.50 -12.83 11.27
C GLY A 17 -1.29 -11.53 11.26
N ILE A 18 -2.39 -11.44 12.01
CA ILE A 18 -3.19 -10.22 12.13
C ILE A 18 -2.69 -9.42 13.33
N ILE A 19 -2.19 -8.22 13.07
CA ILE A 19 -1.63 -7.32 14.07
C ILE A 19 -2.75 -6.53 14.75
N SER A 20 -3.67 -5.98 13.96
CA SER A 20 -4.83 -5.26 14.49
C SER A 20 -6.00 -5.29 13.52
N ILE A 21 -7.20 -5.15 14.08
CA ILE A 21 -8.45 -4.99 13.34
C ILE A 21 -9.16 -3.77 13.92
N GLU A 22 -9.45 -2.80 13.08
CA GLU A 22 -10.09 -1.54 13.45
C GLU A 22 -11.39 -1.35 12.65
N GLU A 23 -12.49 -1.14 13.37
CA GLU A 23 -13.77 -0.74 12.79
C GLU A 23 -13.93 0.77 12.97
N SER A 24 -13.53 1.53 11.95
CA SER A 24 -13.66 3.00 11.92
C SER A 24 -14.48 3.44 10.70
N ASP A 25 -14.00 4.40 9.91
CA ASP A 25 -14.60 4.83 8.64
C ASP A 25 -14.79 3.67 7.66
N MET A 26 -13.77 2.82 7.58
CA MET A 26 -13.71 1.62 6.77
C MET A 26 -13.03 0.54 7.59
N PRO A 27 -13.60 -0.68 7.65
CA PRO A 27 -12.93 -1.88 8.14
C PRO A 27 -11.46 -1.94 7.74
N THR A 28 -10.56 -1.77 8.71
CA THR A 28 -9.11 -1.74 8.46
C THR A 28 -8.44 -2.90 9.19
N ILE A 29 -7.67 -3.70 8.45
CA ILE A 29 -6.90 -4.82 8.98
C ILE A 29 -5.43 -4.51 8.80
N VAL A 30 -4.66 -4.60 9.88
CA VAL A 30 -3.20 -4.55 9.81
C VAL A 30 -2.67 -5.98 9.88
N VAL A 31 -1.90 -6.38 8.89
CA VAL A 31 -1.38 -7.76 8.73
C VAL A 31 0.12 -7.74 8.55
N ASP A 32 0.79 -8.79 9.02
CA ASP A 32 2.20 -9.00 8.78
C ASP A 32 2.54 -9.07 7.28
N GLU A 33 3.71 -8.56 6.90
CA GLU A 33 4.19 -8.48 5.53
C GLU A 33 4.30 -9.84 4.84
N ASN A 34 4.56 -10.90 5.60
CA ASN A 34 4.66 -12.26 5.05
C ASN A 34 3.29 -12.86 4.73
N LYS A 35 2.22 -12.33 5.32
CA LYS A 35 0.84 -12.86 5.23
C LYS A 35 -0.07 -12.01 4.37
N VAL A 36 0.31 -10.78 4.03
CA VAL A 36 -0.53 -9.85 3.27
C VAL A 36 -0.97 -10.41 1.91
N HIS A 37 -0.08 -11.06 1.15
CA HIS A 37 -0.42 -11.62 -0.18
C HIS A 37 -1.46 -12.74 -0.07
N GLU A 38 -1.25 -13.67 0.85
CA GLU A 38 -2.18 -14.78 1.11
C GLU A 38 -3.55 -14.28 1.60
N LEU A 39 -3.56 -13.24 2.43
CA LEU A 39 -4.78 -12.62 2.93
C LEU A 39 -5.57 -11.95 1.80
N ILE A 40 -4.92 -11.18 0.94
CA ILE A 40 -5.57 -10.54 -0.22
C ILE A 40 -6.13 -11.60 -1.19
N GLY A 41 -5.37 -12.68 -1.42
CA GLY A 41 -5.84 -13.82 -2.20
C GLY A 41 -7.10 -14.44 -1.60
N PHE A 42 -7.11 -14.67 -0.28
CA PHE A 42 -8.26 -15.21 0.42
C PHE A 42 -9.49 -14.29 0.35
N LEU A 43 -9.33 -12.98 0.55
CA LEU A 43 -10.42 -12.00 0.44
C LEU A 43 -11.06 -12.04 -0.97
N LYS A 44 -10.26 -12.30 -2.00
CA LYS A 44 -10.74 -12.42 -3.38
C LYS A 44 -11.44 -13.76 -3.66
N THR A 45 -10.88 -14.89 -3.21
CA THR A 45 -11.35 -16.23 -3.61
C THR A 45 -12.45 -16.80 -2.72
N ASP A 46 -12.57 -16.33 -1.48
CA ASP A 46 -13.56 -16.84 -0.54
C ASP A 46 -14.99 -16.61 -1.05
N THR A 47 -15.82 -17.65 -0.98
CA THR A 47 -17.19 -17.67 -1.53
C THR A 47 -18.13 -16.69 -0.82
N GLU A 48 -17.84 -16.32 0.42
CA GLU A 48 -18.65 -15.37 1.18
C GLU A 48 -18.09 -13.96 1.10
N LEU A 49 -16.77 -13.77 1.03
CA LEU A 49 -16.15 -12.45 1.04
C LEU A 49 -16.08 -11.80 -0.35
N GLN A 50 -15.70 -12.53 -1.40
CA GLN A 50 -15.80 -12.12 -2.81
C GLN A 50 -15.36 -10.67 -3.12
N TYR A 51 -14.23 -10.23 -2.57
CA TYR A 51 -13.66 -8.90 -2.85
C TYR A 51 -12.95 -8.91 -4.21
N HIS A 52 -13.73 -8.73 -5.28
CA HIS A 52 -13.24 -8.87 -6.66
C HIS A 52 -12.73 -7.57 -7.28
N PHE A 53 -12.94 -6.42 -6.64
CA PHE A 53 -12.52 -5.13 -7.17
C PHE A 53 -11.39 -4.54 -6.31
N LEU A 54 -10.22 -4.35 -6.93
CA LEU A 54 -9.11 -3.59 -6.35
C LEU A 54 -9.37 -2.10 -6.58
N THR A 55 -9.64 -1.37 -5.52
CA THR A 55 -9.92 0.07 -5.57
C THR A 55 -8.64 0.89 -5.61
N THR A 56 -7.68 0.56 -4.76
CA THR A 56 -6.38 1.24 -4.70
C THR A 56 -5.34 0.37 -4.01
N LEU A 57 -4.08 0.57 -4.40
CA LEU A 57 -2.89 0.11 -3.72
C LEU A 57 -1.95 1.32 -3.67
N CYS A 58 -1.54 1.75 -2.48
CA CYS A 58 -0.62 2.87 -2.33
C CYS A 58 0.40 2.61 -1.23
N GLY A 59 1.54 3.30 -1.33
CA GLY A 59 2.55 3.32 -0.28
C GLY A 59 2.15 4.19 0.91
N LEU A 60 2.73 3.88 2.05
CA LEU A 60 2.64 4.60 3.31
C LEU A 60 4.04 4.82 3.85
N HIS A 61 4.29 5.99 4.44
CA HIS A 61 5.51 6.25 5.20
C HIS A 61 5.17 6.93 6.54
N TYR A 62 5.41 6.21 7.63
CA TYR A 62 5.30 6.64 9.02
C TYR A 62 6.67 6.64 9.69
N PRO A 63 7.45 7.74 9.55
CA PRO A 63 8.73 7.85 10.23
C PRO A 63 8.53 7.80 11.75
N GLY A 64 9.41 7.08 12.47
CA GLY A 64 9.36 6.92 13.92
C GLY A 64 8.78 5.58 14.41
N ASN A 65 8.21 4.77 13.52
CA ASN A 65 7.83 3.38 13.82
C ASN A 65 8.99 2.41 13.52
N ASP A 66 9.02 1.25 14.18
CA ASP A 66 10.00 0.17 13.88
C ASP A 66 9.91 -0.33 12.43
N LYS A 67 8.68 -0.33 11.88
CA LYS A 67 8.39 -0.59 10.47
C LYS A 67 7.82 0.67 9.82
N PRO A 68 8.66 1.59 9.31
CA PRO A 68 8.21 2.92 8.87
C PRO A 68 7.54 2.90 7.49
N ILE A 69 7.88 1.95 6.63
CA ILE A 69 7.35 1.85 5.26
C ILE A 69 6.19 0.86 5.25
N GLY A 70 5.18 1.09 4.42
CA GLY A 70 4.09 0.15 4.29
C GLY A 70 3.29 0.31 3.02
N ILE A 71 2.35 -0.61 2.83
CA ILE A 71 1.36 -0.57 1.75
C ILE A 71 -0.04 -0.52 2.34
N MET A 72 -0.96 0.10 1.61
CA MET A 72 -2.38 0.13 1.90
C MET A 72 -3.13 -0.32 0.66
N ILE A 73 -3.95 -1.35 0.83
CA ILE A 73 -4.78 -1.93 -0.23
C ILE A 73 -6.24 -1.73 0.16
N GLN A 74 -7.05 -1.23 -0.76
CA GLN A 74 -8.50 -1.19 -0.59
C GLN A 74 -9.16 -2.10 -1.59
N LEU A 75 -10.05 -2.95 -1.08
CA LEU A 75 -10.85 -3.84 -1.90
C LEU A 75 -12.33 -3.53 -1.72
N HIS A 76 -13.10 -3.81 -2.77
CA HIS A 76 -14.55 -3.64 -2.79
C HIS A 76 -15.22 -4.94 -3.27
N ASN A 77 -16.13 -5.45 -2.45
CA ASN A 77 -17.16 -6.38 -2.91
C ASN A 77 -18.32 -5.55 -3.49
N LEU A 78 -18.36 -5.45 -4.82
CA LEU A 78 -19.38 -4.69 -5.55
C LEU A 78 -20.80 -5.22 -5.29
N PRO A 79 -21.10 -6.54 -5.40
CA PRO A 79 -22.45 -7.06 -5.16
C PRO A 79 -23.02 -6.76 -3.76
N LYS A 80 -22.19 -6.87 -2.72
CA LYS A 80 -22.60 -6.64 -1.33
C LYS A 80 -22.39 -5.20 -0.88
N ASN A 81 -21.84 -4.37 -1.77
CA ASN A 81 -21.41 -3.00 -1.52
C ASN A 81 -20.62 -2.85 -0.20
N LYS A 82 -19.63 -3.71 0.02
CA LYS A 82 -18.77 -3.68 1.22
C LYS A 82 -17.32 -3.39 0.82
N ARG A 83 -16.68 -2.50 1.58
CA ARG A 83 -15.28 -2.11 1.38
C ARG A 83 -14.45 -2.56 2.57
N ILE A 84 -13.18 -2.84 2.30
CA ILE A 84 -12.21 -3.22 3.32
C ILE A 84 -10.85 -2.63 2.95
N ARG A 85 -10.10 -2.25 3.98
CA ARG A 85 -8.76 -1.71 3.89
C ARG A 85 -7.81 -2.68 4.56
N VAL A 86 -6.71 -3.00 3.90
CA VAL A 86 -5.64 -3.85 4.43
C VAL A 86 -4.37 -3.01 4.43
N LYS A 87 -3.68 -2.95 5.57
CA LYS A 87 -2.39 -2.28 5.71
C LYS A 87 -1.35 -3.33 6.09
N SER A 88 -0.14 -3.17 5.57
CA SER A 88 1.00 -3.96 6.00
C SER A 88 2.24 -3.07 6.03
N PHE A 89 3.09 -3.30 7.03
CA PHE A 89 4.27 -2.47 7.30
C PHE A 89 5.51 -3.33 7.27
N THR A 90 6.60 -2.71 6.80
CA THR A 90 7.92 -3.30 6.59
C THR A 90 9.02 -2.34 7.02
N LYS A 91 10.23 -2.88 7.18
CA LYS A 91 11.42 -2.08 7.45
C LYS A 91 11.90 -1.39 6.18
N GLU A 92 12.57 -0.26 6.34
CA GLU A 92 13.08 0.49 5.19
C GLU A 92 14.10 -0.32 4.37
N GLU A 93 14.99 -1.04 5.05
CA GLU A 93 16.04 -1.88 4.45
C GLU A 93 15.49 -3.04 3.62
N ASP A 94 14.32 -3.56 3.99
CA ASP A 94 13.67 -4.69 3.34
C ASP A 94 12.29 -4.33 2.79
N SER A 95 12.15 -3.11 2.25
CA SER A 95 10.89 -2.60 1.67
C SER A 95 10.47 -3.35 0.41
N LYS A 96 10.00 -4.58 0.60
CA LYS A 96 9.62 -5.54 -0.43
C LYS A 96 8.31 -6.21 -0.05
N PHE A 97 7.44 -6.35 -1.03
CA PHE A 97 6.24 -7.17 -0.93
C PHE A 97 6.15 -8.09 -2.13
N LYS A 98 5.35 -9.15 -2.05
CA LYS A 98 4.98 -9.92 -3.24
C LYS A 98 4.09 -9.07 -4.13
N THR A 99 4.26 -9.16 -5.45
CA THR A 99 3.33 -8.52 -6.39
C THR A 99 1.91 -9.03 -6.15
N PHE A 100 0.93 -8.16 -6.33
CA PHE A 100 -0.49 -8.48 -6.35
C PHE A 100 -1.02 -8.54 -7.78
N THR A 101 -0.17 -8.41 -8.81
CA THR A 101 -0.57 -8.49 -10.22
C THR A 101 -1.10 -9.87 -10.63
N ASP A 102 -0.64 -10.93 -9.95
CA ASP A 102 -1.15 -12.30 -10.09
C ASP A 102 -2.59 -12.42 -9.57
N LEU A 103 -2.96 -11.62 -8.56
CA LEU A 103 -4.30 -11.55 -8.00
C LEU A 103 -5.16 -10.52 -8.75
N PHE A 104 -4.65 -9.34 -9.06
CA PHE A 104 -5.37 -8.25 -9.69
C PHE A 104 -4.51 -7.62 -10.79
N PRO A 105 -4.82 -7.84 -12.09
CA PRO A 105 -4.05 -7.25 -13.18
C PRO A 105 -3.94 -5.73 -13.11
N ALA A 106 -4.96 -5.06 -12.54
CA ALA A 106 -4.96 -3.62 -12.32
C ALA A 106 -3.90 -3.13 -11.31
N ALA A 107 -3.36 -4.01 -10.47
CA ALA A 107 -2.32 -3.67 -9.50
C ALA A 107 -1.02 -3.22 -10.17
N ASN A 108 -0.79 -3.57 -11.44
CA ASN A 108 0.47 -3.28 -12.14
C ASN A 108 0.84 -1.79 -12.09
N TRP A 109 -0.12 -0.91 -12.41
CA TRP A 109 0.12 0.53 -12.42
C TRP A 109 0.30 1.09 -11.01
N MET A 110 -0.49 0.59 -10.04
CA MET A 110 -0.47 1.03 -8.65
C MET A 110 0.83 0.60 -7.93
N GLU A 111 1.34 -0.58 -8.23
CA GLU A 111 2.63 -1.08 -7.75
C GLU A 111 3.78 -0.25 -8.29
N ARG A 112 3.73 0.14 -9.57
CA ARG A 112 4.72 1.05 -10.17
C ARG A 112 4.69 2.45 -9.56
N GLU A 113 3.50 3.01 -9.32
CA GLU A 113 3.34 4.28 -8.62
C GLU A 113 3.93 4.20 -7.20
N THR A 114 3.60 3.12 -6.48
CA THR A 114 4.08 2.89 -5.12
C THR A 114 5.60 2.72 -5.07
N TYR A 115 6.17 2.03 -6.05
CA TYR A 115 7.62 1.99 -6.25
C TYR A 115 8.17 3.39 -6.51
N ASP A 116 7.61 4.13 -7.47
CA ASP A 116 8.12 5.44 -7.90
C ASP A 116 8.13 6.52 -6.80
N PHE A 117 7.19 6.44 -5.85
CA PHE A 117 7.07 7.44 -4.79
C PHE A 117 7.62 7.02 -3.42
N PHE A 118 7.60 5.73 -3.09
CA PHE A 118 7.99 5.22 -1.78
C PHE A 118 9.17 4.23 -1.84
N GLY A 119 9.59 3.81 -3.03
CA GLY A 119 10.71 2.88 -3.20
C GLY A 119 10.42 1.43 -2.83
N ILE A 120 9.15 1.10 -2.64
CA ILE A 120 8.71 -0.25 -2.28
C ILE A 120 8.83 -1.15 -3.50
N LYS A 121 9.57 -2.25 -3.39
CA LYS A 121 9.74 -3.21 -4.48
C LYS A 121 8.69 -4.31 -4.40
N PHE A 122 8.27 -4.79 -5.57
CA PHE A 122 7.30 -5.87 -5.68
C PHE A 122 7.92 -7.08 -6.37
N ASP A 123 8.12 -8.16 -5.61
CA ASP A 123 8.72 -9.40 -6.11
C ASP A 123 7.75 -10.13 -7.05
N GLY A 124 8.23 -10.44 -8.26
CA GLY A 124 7.43 -11.08 -9.31
C GLY A 124 6.66 -10.11 -10.20
N HIS A 125 6.78 -8.79 -10.01
CA HIS A 125 6.10 -7.81 -10.86
C HIS A 125 6.66 -7.84 -12.30
N PRO A 126 5.81 -7.85 -13.35
CA PRO A 126 6.25 -8.03 -14.73
C PRO A 126 7.05 -6.85 -15.31
N ASP A 127 6.80 -5.62 -14.86
CA ASP A 127 7.49 -4.42 -15.37
C ASP A 127 7.63 -3.34 -14.28
N LEU A 128 8.50 -3.56 -13.29
CA LEU A 128 8.68 -2.62 -12.19
C LEU A 128 9.69 -1.52 -12.55
N ARG A 129 9.17 -0.40 -13.05
CA ARG A 129 9.92 0.82 -13.36
C ARG A 129 9.12 2.05 -12.94
N ARG A 130 9.81 3.19 -12.80
CA ARG A 130 9.17 4.50 -12.57
C ARG A 130 8.09 4.77 -13.63
N ILE A 131 7.10 5.58 -13.27
CA ILE A 131 5.94 5.81 -14.12
C ILE A 131 5.49 7.27 -14.17
N LEU A 132 5.67 8.01 -13.08
CA LEU A 132 5.29 9.42 -12.98
C LEU A 132 6.50 10.34 -12.94
N ASN A 133 7.60 9.91 -12.31
CA ASN A 133 8.83 10.70 -12.21
C ASN A 133 9.83 10.37 -13.33
N MET A 134 10.80 11.26 -13.50
CA MET A 134 11.91 11.09 -14.43
C MET A 134 12.77 9.86 -14.06
N ASP A 135 13.24 9.12 -15.06
CA ASP A 135 14.10 7.94 -14.87
C ASP A 135 15.41 8.27 -14.12
N SER A 136 15.92 9.50 -14.29
CA SER A 136 17.14 9.98 -13.65
C SER A 136 16.95 10.43 -12.19
N MET A 137 15.73 10.41 -11.66
CA MET A 137 15.45 10.90 -10.32
C MET A 137 16.06 9.98 -9.25
N VAL A 138 16.86 10.56 -8.37
CA VAL A 138 17.46 9.88 -7.22
C VAL A 138 16.62 10.19 -5.99
N GLY A 139 15.97 9.16 -5.42
CA GLY A 139 15.11 9.28 -4.23
C GLY A 139 13.64 8.96 -4.47
N TRP A 140 12.84 9.15 -3.42
CA TRP A 140 11.44 8.71 -3.32
C TRP A 140 10.56 9.85 -2.77
N PRO A 141 10.01 10.71 -3.65
CA PRO A 141 9.55 12.05 -3.26
C PRO A 141 8.44 12.13 -2.20
N LEU A 142 7.61 11.09 -2.02
CA LEU A 142 6.53 11.12 -1.01
C LEU A 142 6.97 10.61 0.37
N ARG A 143 8.23 10.21 0.51
CA ARG A 143 8.79 9.91 1.82
C ARG A 143 9.05 11.19 2.60
N LYS A 144 8.81 11.14 3.91
CA LYS A 144 8.80 12.32 4.80
C LYS A 144 10.18 12.94 5.04
N GLU A 145 11.27 12.28 4.67
CA GLU A 145 12.62 12.84 4.69
C GLU A 145 12.86 13.87 3.59
N HIS A 146 12.06 13.86 2.51
CA HIS A 146 12.25 14.80 1.41
C HIS A 146 11.59 16.14 1.71
N PRO A 147 12.32 17.27 1.53
CA PRO A 147 11.74 18.59 1.65
C PRO A 147 10.73 18.84 0.52
N LEU A 148 9.73 19.68 0.78
CA LEU A 148 8.72 20.04 -0.22
C LEU A 148 9.32 20.77 -1.42
N GLU A 149 10.37 21.56 -1.17
CA GLU A 149 11.06 22.32 -2.21
C GLU A 149 12.46 21.74 -2.43
N ASP A 150 12.86 21.69 -3.70
CA ASP A 150 14.22 21.33 -4.06
C ASP A 150 15.19 22.40 -3.55
N GLN A 151 16.10 22.00 -2.67
CA GLN A 151 17.10 22.89 -2.08
C GLN A 151 18.15 23.35 -3.10
N ASN A 152 18.28 22.67 -4.23
CA ASN A 152 19.21 23.04 -5.31
C ASN A 152 18.57 23.99 -6.34
N ARG A 153 17.37 24.48 -6.07
CA ARG A 153 16.63 25.36 -6.95
C ARG A 153 17.10 26.82 -6.82
N TYR A 154 18.06 27.22 -7.66
CA TYR A 154 18.63 28.57 -7.65
C TYR A 154 17.80 29.65 -8.36
N ASP A 155 16.75 29.30 -9.12
CA ASP A 155 15.90 30.25 -9.85
C ASP A 155 14.85 30.94 -8.96
N LYS A 156 14.66 30.48 -7.73
CA LYS A 156 13.89 31.20 -6.70
C LYS A 156 14.80 32.17 -5.93
N ASP A 157 15.32 33.19 -6.62
CA ASP A 157 15.85 34.36 -5.91
C ASP A 157 14.65 35.24 -5.51
N ASP A 158 14.23 35.16 -4.25
CA ASP A 158 13.09 35.91 -3.70
C ASP A 158 13.22 37.43 -3.88
N LYS A 159 14.44 37.93 -4.17
CA LYS A 159 14.69 39.32 -4.59
C LYS A 159 13.87 39.74 -5.82
N MET A 160 13.55 38.80 -6.70
CA MET A 160 12.78 39.07 -7.93
C MET A 160 11.25 39.06 -7.69
N PHE A 161 10.81 38.64 -6.50
CA PHE A 161 9.38 38.55 -6.13
C PHE A 161 8.94 39.57 -5.07
N GLY A 162 9.82 40.53 -4.71
CA GLY A 162 9.45 41.71 -3.93
C GLY A 162 8.99 41.42 -2.49
N ARG A 163 9.49 40.33 -1.89
CA ARG A 163 9.39 40.07 -0.44
C ARG A 163 10.75 40.20 0.21
#